data_AF-A0AAX0L9K6-F1
#
_entry.id   AF-A0AAX0L9K6-F1
#
_cell.length_a   1.000
_cell.length_b   1.000
_cell.length_c   1.000
_cell.angle_alpha   90.00
_cell.angle_beta   90.00
_cell.angle_gamma   90.00
#
_symmetry.space_group_name_H-M   'P 1'
#
loop_
_entity.id
_entity.type
_entity.pdbx_description
1 polymer ?
#
loop_
_entity_poly.entity_id
_entity_poly.type
_entity_poly.pdbx_seq_one_letter_code
_entity_poly.pdbx_strand_id
1 'polypeptide(L)'
;MLNTRVKEITAHLNTSGKNLPGDELLSELFLQAMFFVASKCVPSELVRRKRSSSDIRVLRNIEDECFICVPDKPNFSNKQEHLMIDEELTYAVINEVLFLINQEPFYRELAMQIIAQYNANNGREFYER
;
A
#
# COMPACT_ATOMS: atom_id res chain seq x y z
N MET A 1 -8.31 -4.31 2.85
CA MET A 1 -9.51 -4.11 1.98
C MET A 1 -9.49 -5.09 0.80
N LEU A 2 -10.64 -5.60 0.33
CA LEU A 2 -10.72 -6.49 -0.84
C LEU A 2 -10.19 -5.83 -2.12
N ASN A 3 -9.41 -6.56 -2.92
CA ASN A 3 -8.82 -6.05 -4.17
C ASN A 3 -9.90 -5.52 -5.14
N THR A 4 -11.02 -6.24 -5.26
CA THR A 4 -12.16 -5.80 -6.08
C THR A 4 -12.72 -4.46 -5.63
N ARG A 5 -12.86 -4.26 -4.32
CA ARG A 5 -13.36 -3.01 -3.75
C ARG A 5 -12.39 -1.85 -3.92
N VAL A 6 -11.09 -2.12 -3.76
CA VAL A 6 -10.02 -1.14 -4.01
C VAL A 6 -10.09 -0.65 -5.46
N LYS A 7 -10.26 -1.56 -6.42
CA LYS A 7 -10.40 -1.24 -7.84
C LYS A 7 -11.61 -0.33 -8.11
N GLU A 8 -12.77 -0.67 -7.55
CA GLU A 8 -13.99 0.15 -7.67
C GLU A 8 -13.78 1.57 -7.12
N ILE A 9 -13.21 1.70 -5.92
CA ILE A 9 -12.96 3.01 -5.30
C ILE A 9 -11.98 3.83 -6.15
N THR A 10 -10.94 3.19 -6.68
CA THR A 10 -9.97 3.85 -7.56
C THR A 10 -10.65 4.39 -8.82
N ALA A 11 -11.56 3.60 -9.42
CA ALA A 11 -12.34 4.03 -10.58
C ALA A 11 -13.21 5.25 -10.26
N HIS A 12 -13.84 5.26 -9.09
CA HIS A 12 -14.69 6.38 -8.66
C HIS A 12 -13.92 7.65 -8.34
N LEU A 13 -12.74 7.54 -7.73
CA LEU A 13 -11.90 8.68 -7.36
C LEU A 13 -11.11 9.26 -8.54
N ASN A 14 -11.03 8.55 -9.66
CA ASN A 14 -10.33 9.01 -10.84
C ASN A 14 -11.15 10.08 -11.60
N THR A 15 -10.88 11.36 -11.33
CA THR A 15 -11.63 12.48 -11.92
C THR A 15 -11.02 13.05 -13.20
N SER A 16 -9.84 12.58 -13.62
CA SER A 16 -9.05 13.15 -14.74
C SER A 16 -9.59 12.78 -16.13
N GLY A 17 -10.61 11.93 -16.22
CA GLY A 17 -11.16 11.41 -17.47
C GLY A 17 -10.27 10.38 -18.18
N LYS A 18 -9.07 10.07 -17.66
CA LYS A 18 -8.25 8.95 -18.15
C LYS A 18 -8.87 7.63 -17.72
N ASN A 19 -8.98 6.68 -18.63
CA ASN A 19 -9.43 5.33 -18.27
C ASN A 19 -8.41 4.64 -17.37
N LEU A 20 -8.92 3.84 -16.42
CA LEU A 20 -8.07 2.91 -15.70
C LEU A 20 -7.42 1.93 -16.68
N PRO A 21 -6.14 1.58 -16.47
CA PRO A 21 -5.50 0.55 -17.25
C PRO A 21 -6.13 -0.83 -16.96
N GLY A 22 -5.83 -1.80 -17.84
CA GLY A 22 -6.22 -3.20 -17.60
C GLY A 22 -5.59 -3.77 -16.33
N ASP A 23 -6.21 -4.83 -15.81
CA ASP A 23 -5.92 -5.40 -14.49
C ASP A 23 -4.45 -5.72 -14.26
N GLU A 24 -3.75 -6.25 -15.27
CA GLU A 24 -2.33 -6.58 -15.15
C GLU A 24 -1.45 -5.35 -14.85
N LEU A 25 -1.64 -4.28 -15.62
CA LEU A 25 -0.91 -3.03 -15.40
C LEU A 25 -1.40 -2.34 -14.13
N LEU A 26 -2.71 -2.40 -13.83
CA LEU A 26 -3.24 -1.85 -12.59
C LEU A 26 -2.59 -2.53 -11.37
N SER A 27 -2.44 -3.85 -11.39
CA SER A 27 -1.79 -4.61 -10.33
C SER A 27 -0.33 -4.20 -10.13
N GLU A 28 0.41 -3.95 -11.22
CA GLU A 28 1.79 -3.42 -11.14
C GLU A 28 1.83 -2.02 -10.53
N LEU A 29 0.91 -1.13 -10.93
CA LEU A 29 0.84 0.22 -10.37
C LEU A 29 0.51 0.19 -8.88
N PHE A 30 -0.38 -0.70 -8.45
CA PHE A 30 -0.67 -0.88 -7.03
C PHE A 30 0.53 -1.43 -6.26
N LEU A 31 1.25 -2.40 -6.82
CA LEU A 31 2.48 -2.92 -6.21
C LEU A 31 3.52 -1.80 -6.03
N GLN A 32 3.72 -0.99 -7.06
CA GLN A 32 4.59 0.17 -7.02
C GLN A 32 4.15 1.19 -5.96
N ALA A 33 2.85 1.48 -5.89
CA ALA A 33 2.29 2.39 -4.89
C ALA A 33 2.43 1.84 -3.46
N MET A 34 2.26 0.53 -3.24
CA MET A 34 2.52 -0.09 -1.94
C MET A 34 3.99 0.02 -1.54
N PHE A 35 4.94 -0.17 -2.47
CA PHE A 35 6.36 0.09 -2.19
C PHE A 35 6.61 1.54 -1.78
N PHE A 36 5.99 2.49 -2.48
CA PHE A 36 6.09 3.90 -2.13
C PHE A 36 5.59 4.17 -0.70
N VAL A 37 4.39 3.68 -0.35
CA VAL A 37 3.81 3.86 0.98
C VAL A 37 4.69 3.19 2.05
N ALA A 38 5.08 1.93 1.85
CA ALA A 38 5.91 1.18 2.79
C ALA A 38 7.33 1.77 2.96
N SER A 39 7.82 2.54 1.97
CA SER A 39 9.08 3.27 2.10
C SER A 39 8.98 4.47 3.07
N LYS A 40 7.78 4.96 3.38
CA LYS A 40 7.53 6.20 4.14
C LYS A 40 6.86 6.02 5.51
N CYS A 41 6.37 4.83 5.81
CA CYS A 41 5.78 4.46 7.09
C CYS A 41 6.08 2.99 7.40
N VAL A 42 5.66 2.47 8.56
CA VAL A 42 5.79 1.06 8.92
C VAL A 42 4.40 0.41 8.92
N PRO A 43 3.93 -0.17 7.80
CA PRO A 43 2.63 -0.83 7.75
C PRO A 43 2.67 -2.12 8.57
N SER A 44 1.78 -2.25 9.56
CA SER A 44 1.77 -3.39 10.48
C SER A 44 1.53 -4.73 9.77
N GLU A 45 0.70 -4.72 8.72
CA GLU A 45 0.39 -5.88 7.89
C GLU A 45 1.61 -6.45 7.16
N LEU A 46 2.66 -5.63 6.98
CA LEU A 46 3.91 -6.02 6.33
C LEU A 46 5.04 -6.33 7.31
N VAL A 47 4.85 -6.12 8.61
CA VAL A 47 5.89 -6.41 9.61
C VAL A 47 5.99 -7.92 9.83
N ARG A 48 7.21 -8.45 9.75
CA ARG A 48 7.54 -9.86 10.02
C ARG A 48 8.78 -9.93 10.92
N ARG A 49 8.91 -11.01 11.70
CA ARG A 49 10.10 -11.30 12.51
C ARG A 49 11.09 -12.15 11.72
N LYS A 50 12.40 -11.88 11.84
CA LYS A 50 13.48 -12.61 11.13
C LYS A 50 13.50 -14.13 11.36
N ARG A 51 12.91 -14.61 12.46
CA ARG A 51 12.80 -16.05 12.76
C ARG A 51 11.65 -16.74 11.99
N SER A 52 10.80 -15.96 11.33
CA SER A 52 9.64 -16.46 10.60
C SER A 52 9.99 -16.66 9.13
N SER A 53 10.29 -17.91 8.75
CA SER A 53 10.42 -18.41 7.36
C SER A 53 11.60 -17.89 6.51
N SER A 54 12.28 -18.81 5.81
CA SER A 54 13.39 -18.54 4.90
C SER A 54 13.00 -17.89 3.57
N ASP A 55 11.70 -17.87 3.24
CA ASP A 55 11.24 -17.58 1.86
C ASP A 55 10.56 -16.21 1.74
N ILE A 56 10.53 -15.42 2.83
CA ILE A 56 9.92 -14.09 2.82
C ILE A 56 10.90 -13.08 2.23
N ARG A 57 10.52 -12.44 1.13
CA ARG A 57 11.29 -11.35 0.53
C ARG A 57 11.28 -10.12 1.43
N VAL A 58 12.46 -9.66 1.81
CA VAL A 58 12.66 -8.48 2.67
C VAL A 58 12.64 -7.21 1.82
N LEU A 59 11.78 -6.26 2.17
CA LEU A 59 11.78 -4.92 1.58
C LEU A 59 12.77 -4.00 2.30
N ARG A 60 12.71 -3.94 3.64
CA ARG A 60 13.71 -3.27 4.48
C ARG A 60 13.72 -3.83 5.90
N ASN A 61 14.87 -3.76 6.56
CA ASN A 61 14.97 -4.08 7.98
C ASN A 61 14.41 -2.95 8.84
N ILE A 62 13.82 -3.30 9.98
CA ILE A 62 13.44 -2.38 11.07
C ILE A 62 14.06 -2.92 12.38
N GLU A 63 13.77 -2.27 13.50
CA GLU A 63 14.34 -2.64 14.81
C GLU A 63 13.80 -3.99 15.33
N ASP A 64 14.37 -4.48 16.44
CA ASP A 64 13.91 -5.67 17.18
C ASP A 64 13.77 -6.96 16.37
N GLU A 65 14.77 -7.25 15.53
CA GLU A 65 14.77 -8.44 14.67
C GLU A 65 13.53 -8.54 13.77
N CYS A 66 12.92 -7.39 13.44
CA CYS A 66 11.78 -7.29 12.54
C CYS A 66 12.20 -6.69 11.18
N PHE A 67 11.37 -6.92 10.18
CA PHE A 67 11.53 -6.36 8.84
C PHE A 67 10.17 -6.12 8.19
N ILE A 68 10.14 -5.22 7.21
CA ILE A 68 9.00 -5.05 6.31
C ILE A 68 9.18 -6.01 5.15
N CYS A 69 8.21 -6.89 4.90
CA CYS A 69 8.24 -7.79 3.75
C CYS A 69 7.76 -7.09 2.47
N VAL A 70 8.16 -7.63 1.33
CA VAL A 70 7.61 -7.23 0.03
C VAL A 70 6.11 -7.59 0.01
N PRO A 71 5.21 -6.64 -0.26
CA PRO A 71 3.79 -6.94 -0.41
C PRO A 71 3.54 -7.82 -1.65
N ASP A 72 2.48 -8.62 -1.60
CA ASP A 72 2.05 -9.40 -2.75
C ASP A 72 1.45 -8.50 -3.84
N LYS A 73 1.68 -8.86 -5.11
CA LYS A 73 1.05 -8.19 -6.24
C LYS A 73 -0.47 -8.40 -6.15
N PRO A 74 -1.31 -7.35 -6.19
CA PRO A 74 -2.74 -7.53 -6.04
C PRO A 74 -3.33 -8.31 -7.20
N ASN A 75 -4.20 -9.28 -6.91
CA ASN A 75 -4.97 -9.99 -7.92
C ASN A 75 -6.39 -9.43 -7.97
N PHE A 76 -6.68 -8.58 -8.97
CA PHE A 76 -8.02 -8.00 -9.14
C PHE A 76 -9.06 -8.99 -9.70
N SER A 77 -8.62 -10.17 -10.16
CA SER A 77 -9.53 -11.23 -10.62
C SER A 77 -10.03 -12.10 -9.47
N ASN A 78 -9.33 -12.13 -8.33
CA ASN A 78 -9.74 -12.90 -7.15
C ASN A 78 -10.58 -12.04 -6.19
N LYS A 79 -11.84 -12.44 -5.99
CA LYS A 79 -12.81 -11.70 -5.15
C LYS A 79 -12.58 -11.84 -3.65
N GLN A 80 -11.69 -12.73 -3.21
CA GLN A 80 -11.43 -13.00 -1.79
C GLN A 80 -10.07 -12.46 -1.33
N GLU A 81 -9.21 -12.04 -2.26
CA GLU A 81 -7.92 -11.48 -1.91
C GLU A 81 -8.03 -10.03 -1.45
N HIS A 82 -7.24 -9.72 -0.43
CA HIS A 82 -7.14 -8.39 0.15
C HIS A 82 -5.81 -7.75 -0.28
N LEU A 83 -5.83 -6.43 -0.39
CA LEU A 83 -4.60 -5.66 -0.55
C LEU A 83 -3.76 -5.87 0.70
N MET A 84 -2.50 -6.27 0.53
CA MET A 84 -1.58 -6.61 1.63
C MET A 84 -1.01 -5.34 2.29
N ILE A 85 -1.89 -4.54 2.88
CA ILE A 85 -1.54 -3.31 3.60
C ILE A 85 -2.65 -2.96 4.59
N ASP A 86 -2.30 -2.20 5.64
CA ASP A 86 -3.24 -1.68 6.63
C ASP A 86 -4.41 -0.96 5.94
N GLU A 87 -5.61 -1.13 6.49
CA GLU A 87 -6.82 -0.56 5.91
C GLU A 87 -6.74 0.98 5.80
N GLU A 88 -6.17 1.63 6.80
CA GLU A 88 -5.93 3.08 6.83
C GLU A 88 -5.03 3.55 5.68
N LEU A 89 -4.01 2.74 5.34
CA LEU A 89 -3.04 3.05 4.28
C LEU A 89 -3.56 2.70 2.88
N THR A 90 -4.66 1.95 2.77
CA THR A 90 -5.25 1.59 1.48
C THR A 90 -5.57 2.83 0.64
N TYR A 91 -6.07 3.90 1.26
CA TYR A 91 -6.36 5.15 0.56
C TYR A 91 -5.10 5.91 0.15
N ALA A 92 -3.99 5.79 0.90
CA ALA A 92 -2.71 6.33 0.47
C ALA A 92 -2.21 5.63 -0.79
N VAL A 93 -2.35 4.30 -0.85
CA VAL A 93 -2.03 3.50 -2.04
C VAL A 93 -2.90 3.90 -3.23
N ILE A 94 -4.22 4.01 -3.05
CA ILE A 94 -5.14 4.41 -4.13
C ILE A 94 -4.76 5.78 -4.69
N ASN A 95 -4.51 6.77 -3.83
CA ASN A 95 -4.11 8.10 -4.28
C ASN A 95 -2.75 8.09 -5.00
N GLU A 96 -1.78 7.32 -4.51
CA GLU A 96 -0.51 7.17 -5.21
C GLU A 96 -0.69 6.49 -6.58
N VAL A 97 -1.57 5.50 -6.72
CA VAL A 97 -1.93 4.91 -8.02
C VAL A 97 -2.54 5.96 -8.96
N LEU A 98 -3.46 6.79 -8.46
CA LEU A 98 -4.05 7.87 -9.24
C LEU A 98 -3.00 8.90 -9.67
N PHE A 99 -2.02 9.21 -8.83
CA PHE A 99 -0.87 10.01 -9.23
C PHE A 99 -0.09 9.33 -10.37
N LEU A 100 0.21 8.03 -10.27
CA LEU A 100 0.97 7.31 -11.29
C LEU A 100 0.25 7.30 -12.67
N ILE A 101 -1.08 7.21 -12.67
CA ILE A 101 -1.90 7.23 -13.90
C ILE A 101 -2.04 8.64 -14.45
N ASN A 102 -2.38 9.60 -13.59
CA ASN A 102 -2.81 10.93 -13.99
C ASN A 102 -1.64 11.91 -14.12
N GLN A 103 -0.58 11.70 -13.34
CA GLN A 103 0.56 12.59 -13.13
C GLN A 103 0.14 13.94 -12.52
N GLU A 104 -0.95 13.93 -11.75
CA GLU A 104 -1.48 15.10 -11.04
C GLU A 104 -0.96 15.13 -9.60
N PRO A 105 -0.12 16.12 -9.21
CA PRO A 105 0.53 16.17 -7.89
C PRO A 105 -0.42 16.11 -6.71
N PHE A 106 -1.64 16.64 -6.87
CA PHE A 106 -2.71 16.63 -5.87
C PHE A 106 -2.93 15.25 -5.24
N TYR A 107 -3.00 14.18 -6.04
CA TYR A 107 -3.20 12.84 -5.48
C TYR A 107 -2.04 12.40 -4.60
N ARG A 108 -0.80 12.71 -5.00
CA ARG A 108 0.36 12.37 -4.16
C ARG A 108 0.38 13.19 -2.86
N GLU A 109 -0.07 14.44 -2.89
CA GLU A 109 -0.24 15.24 -1.67
C GLU A 109 -1.24 14.59 -0.71
N LEU A 110 -2.38 14.11 -1.21
CA LEU A 110 -3.35 13.36 -0.40
C LEU A 110 -2.76 12.07 0.18
N ALA A 111 -2.02 11.30 -0.64
CA ALA A 111 -1.35 10.09 -0.17
C ALA A 111 -0.37 10.40 0.97
N MET A 112 0.42 11.46 0.83
CA MET A 112 1.37 11.91 1.86
C MET A 112 0.68 12.37 3.14
N GLN A 113 -0.47 13.04 3.05
CA GLN A 113 -1.26 13.45 4.21
C GLN A 113 -1.76 12.23 5.00
N ILE A 114 -2.27 11.21 4.31
CA ILE A 114 -2.73 9.97 4.95
C ILE A 114 -1.56 9.24 5.62
N ILE A 115 -0.41 9.14 4.95
CA ILE A 115 0.81 8.55 5.54
C ILE A 115 1.25 9.32 6.79
N ALA A 116 1.23 10.65 6.75
CA ALA A 116 1.59 11.48 7.90
C ALA A 116 0.64 11.25 9.08
N GLN A 117 -0.67 11.16 8.82
CA GLN A 117 -1.67 10.86 9.84
C GLN A 117 -1.46 9.46 10.42
N TYR A 118 -1.23 8.44 9.58
CA TYR A 118 -0.92 7.09 10.03
C TYR A 118 0.32 7.07 10.92
N ASN A 119 1.41 7.73 10.51
CA ASN A 119 2.62 7.83 11.32
C ASN A 119 2.40 8.58 12.63
N ALA A 120 1.54 9.60 12.67
CA ALA A 120 1.23 10.32 13.90
C ALA A 120 0.44 9.46 14.90
N ASN A 121 -0.45 8.60 14.39
CA ASN A 121 -1.29 7.72 15.21
C ASN A 121 -0.55 6.45 15.65
N ASN A 122 0.29 5.89 14.77
CA ASN A 122 0.94 4.59 14.97
C ASN A 122 2.43 4.70 15.33
N GLY A 123 3.00 5.91 15.35
CA GLY A 123 4.43 6.17 15.50
C GLY A 123 5.02 5.94 16.91
N ARG A 124 4.33 5.23 17.81
CA ARG A 124 4.79 5.03 19.20
C ARG A 124 4.61 3.64 19.82
N GLU A 125 3.98 2.67 19.18
CA GLU A 125 3.59 1.41 19.86
C GLU A 125 4.39 0.16 19.46
N PHE A 126 5.71 0.24 19.27
CA PHE A 126 6.55 -0.96 19.11
C PHE A 126 7.48 -1.25 20.30
N TYR A 127 7.52 -0.39 21.33
CA TYR A 127 8.49 -0.51 22.45
C TYR A 127 7.93 -1.10 23.76
N GLU A 128 6.65 -1.51 23.81
CA GLU A 128 6.05 -2.05 25.04
C GLU A 128 5.27 -3.35 24.80
N ARG A 129 5.93 -4.45 24.37
CA ARG A 129 5.45 -5.83 24.64
C ARG A 129 6.58 -6.84 24.75
#